data_AF-A0A814CXY5-F1
#
_entry.id   AF-A0A814CXY5-F1
#
_cell.length_a   1.000
_cell.length_b   1.000
_cell.length_c   1.000
_cell.angle_alpha   90.00
_cell.angle_beta   90.00
_cell.angle_gamma   90.00
#
_symmetry.space_group_name_H-M   'P 1'
#
loop_
_entity.id
_entity.type
_entity.pdbx_description
1 polymer ?
#
loop_
_entity_poly.entity_id
_entity_poly.type
_entity_poly.pdbx_seq_one_letter_code
_entity_poly.pdbx_strand_id
1 'polypeptide(L)'
;MSEINDQSSDTSSELNWPVDHTMDRMIAPDRVVFENVADQYVKGEDVTAFFTVLPDVKINTNEDQIGLLRVGSTNIKECVAFAPVQFNPSTASGSTFHGTATFPSSSLPVTDDEFYQFCYITNKTKNIASSIPFQLNCALDDVDLLSNAPVSRSKPDGLIALADQDNDDVVIIHTKRMLTEEKLRKENRHLLEMNRHLESQRDECQAKLELLNTKTKEDMEKFQHNMQALATSHKTAIAELSSRQQLESNLRAQFDACQKLCEQYQSDSLRHAERSRTLEDAHAQVSNDANQLRSQLAVTSQLAKDQATQIIGLERQLMQSNELAKGSNQRQLSLEQQLRDLRLTSEKHQLSTKGQLNEYKTLIEQNTNQIETLEKDNNSLREEVDSLRADNGRLTEQSEADKATIKDLAEQLDRQHAENEALKSQREVVQNELDEFQSKQQAMITLTNSFDEIKKRCVKHQKSEIEVKRQLVAHKSFISDLQNEKQELIERLAHGAEEYKTLFRKCAMLEQKLGGISSLEEIVQSPTPVTTPMTEEEEKEQQQQQPVTGAVSDEQEKFVPTLCNTAVNQTEENNQSLSGSVSDVDGEIRVCPMCYWQFPADMVVNAKHEHIESHFQG
;
A
#
# COMPACT_ATOMS: atom_id res chain seq x y z
N MET A 1 32.20 -34.00 -41.50
CA MET A 1 33.41 -33.15 -41.61
C MET A 1 34.48 -33.72 -40.69
N SER A 2 35.75 -33.35 -40.93
CA SER A 2 36.99 -33.93 -40.37
C SER A 2 37.18 -35.42 -40.62
N GLU A 3 37.88 -35.73 -41.71
CA GLU A 3 38.46 -37.05 -42.02
C GLU A 3 39.82 -37.26 -41.31
N ILE A 4 40.10 -38.50 -40.89
CA ILE A 4 41.43 -39.16 -40.88
C ILE A 4 41.13 -40.65 -41.11
N ASN A 5 41.14 -41.17 -42.35
CA ASN A 5 42.25 -41.47 -43.27
C ASN A 5 42.87 -42.87 -43.03
N ASP A 6 42.77 -43.74 -44.03
CA ASP A 6 43.29 -45.11 -44.05
C ASP A 6 44.83 -45.20 -43.95
N GLN A 7 45.31 -46.35 -43.45
CA GLN A 7 46.53 -46.95 -43.99
C GLN A 7 46.50 -48.48 -43.88
N SER A 8 46.86 -49.14 -44.98
CA SER A 8 46.87 -50.59 -45.13
C SER A 8 48.22 -51.21 -44.72
N SER A 9 48.19 -52.50 -44.36
CA SER A 9 49.40 -53.32 -44.22
C SER A 9 49.14 -54.77 -44.58
N ASP A 10 49.12 -55.08 -45.89
CA ASP A 10 49.32 -56.44 -46.37
C ASP A 10 50.76 -56.89 -46.05
N THR A 11 50.92 -58.11 -45.52
CA THR A 11 52.24 -58.72 -45.26
C THR A 11 52.32 -60.15 -45.78
N SER A 12 52.07 -60.34 -47.07
CA SER A 12 52.35 -61.60 -47.79
C SER A 12 53.84 -61.70 -48.13
N SER A 13 54.61 -62.38 -47.27
CA SER A 13 56.06 -62.56 -47.44
C SER A 13 56.39 -63.82 -48.26
N GLU A 14 56.30 -63.73 -49.60
CA GLU A 14 56.80 -64.79 -50.48
C GLU A 14 58.35 -64.72 -50.60
N LEU A 15 59.03 -65.85 -50.39
CA LEU A 15 60.48 -65.95 -50.61
C LEU A 15 60.77 -66.10 -52.12
N ASN A 16 61.33 -65.07 -52.73
CA ASN A 16 61.84 -65.14 -54.09
C ASN A 16 63.33 -65.56 -54.09
N TRP A 17 63.62 -66.76 -54.60
CA TRP A 17 64.99 -67.25 -54.82
C TRP A 17 65.39 -67.05 -56.29
N PRO A 18 66.45 -66.29 -56.59
CA PRO A 18 67.00 -66.22 -57.95
C PRO A 18 67.77 -67.50 -58.25
N VAL A 19 67.39 -68.20 -59.33
CA VAL A 19 68.17 -69.32 -59.88
C VAL A 19 68.78 -68.87 -61.22
N ASP A 20 70.07 -69.18 -61.39
CA ASP A 20 70.92 -68.64 -62.45
C ASP A 20 70.50 -69.10 -63.87
N HIS A 21 70.88 -68.33 -64.88
CA HIS A 21 70.65 -68.61 -66.29
C HIS A 21 71.98 -68.85 -67.02
N THR A 22 72.52 -70.06 -66.92
CA THR A 22 73.43 -70.60 -67.95
C THR A 22 73.45 -72.12 -67.95
N MET A 23 73.73 -72.71 -69.12
CA MET A 23 73.78 -74.16 -69.37
C MET A 23 72.48 -74.92 -69.13
N ASP A 24 71.49 -74.68 -70.00
CA ASP A 24 70.81 -75.82 -70.63
C ASP A 24 70.85 -75.68 -72.16
N ARG A 25 71.49 -76.67 -72.81
CA ARG A 25 71.55 -76.80 -74.27
C ARG A 25 71.57 -78.27 -74.66
N MET A 26 70.77 -79.10 -73.98
CA MET A 26 70.66 -80.52 -74.29
C MET A 26 69.21 -81.00 -74.21
N ILE A 27 68.64 -81.34 -75.38
CA ILE A 27 67.47 -82.22 -75.53
C ILE A 27 66.27 -81.79 -74.65
N ALA A 28 65.56 -80.74 -75.09
CA ALA A 28 64.16 -80.62 -74.69
C ALA A 28 63.42 -81.90 -75.16
N PRO A 29 62.64 -82.59 -74.31
CA PRO A 29 61.92 -83.79 -74.74
C PRO A 29 60.94 -83.42 -75.86
N ASP A 30 60.97 -84.15 -76.97
CA ASP A 30 60.19 -83.85 -78.17
C ASP A 30 58.69 -83.78 -77.85
N ARG A 31 58.18 -82.54 -77.82
CA ARG A 31 56.79 -82.26 -77.41
C ARG A 31 55.77 -82.59 -78.51
N VAL A 32 56.27 -82.86 -79.71
CA VAL A 32 55.58 -83.48 -80.83
C VAL A 32 56.48 -84.60 -81.34
N VAL A 33 55.97 -85.81 -81.47
CA VAL A 33 56.72 -86.96 -81.97
C VAL A 33 56.23 -87.31 -83.38
N PHE A 34 57.14 -87.46 -84.33
CA PHE A 34 56.81 -87.96 -85.67
C PHE A 34 56.75 -89.49 -85.66
N GLU A 35 55.69 -90.05 -86.23
CA GLU A 35 55.39 -91.49 -86.21
C GLU A 35 55.61 -92.10 -87.59
N ASN A 36 56.15 -93.32 -87.64
CA ASN A 36 56.32 -94.13 -88.86
C ASN A 36 56.97 -93.38 -90.04
N VAL A 37 57.95 -92.52 -89.75
CA VAL A 37 58.79 -91.88 -90.76
C VAL A 37 59.66 -92.96 -91.41
N ALA A 38 59.55 -93.10 -92.73
CA ALA A 38 60.34 -94.05 -93.49
C ALA A 38 61.71 -93.46 -93.81
N ASP A 39 62.77 -94.29 -93.85
CA ASP A 39 64.13 -93.85 -94.23
C ASP A 39 64.18 -93.33 -95.68
N GLN A 40 63.23 -93.75 -96.52
CA GLN A 40 63.11 -93.43 -97.94
C GLN A 40 61.64 -93.30 -98.36
N TYR A 41 61.33 -92.32 -99.22
CA TYR A 41 60.01 -92.15 -99.86
C TYR A 41 60.11 -92.25 -101.39
N VAL A 42 59.05 -92.80 -102.03
CA VAL A 42 59.01 -93.13 -103.46
C VAL A 42 58.89 -91.87 -104.34
N LYS A 43 59.54 -91.90 -105.51
CA LYS A 43 59.57 -90.78 -106.47
C LYS A 43 58.19 -90.52 -107.09
N GLY A 44 57.68 -89.30 -106.88
CA GLY A 44 56.44 -88.82 -107.52
C GLY A 44 55.14 -89.13 -106.77
N GLU A 45 55.20 -89.68 -105.56
CA GLU A 45 54.03 -89.85 -104.68
C GLU A 45 53.90 -88.71 -103.66
N ASP A 46 52.70 -88.53 -103.12
CA ASP A 46 52.41 -87.50 -102.10
C ASP A 46 52.83 -88.00 -100.71
N VAL A 47 53.79 -87.31 -100.09
CA VAL A 47 54.42 -87.73 -98.82
C VAL A 47 53.59 -87.23 -97.64
N THR A 48 53.07 -88.15 -96.82
CA THR A 48 52.30 -87.81 -95.61
C THR A 48 53.11 -88.07 -94.34
N ALA A 49 53.32 -87.02 -93.55
CA ALA A 49 53.90 -87.11 -92.21
C ALA A 49 52.78 -87.37 -91.19
N PHE A 50 52.98 -88.37 -90.33
CA PHE A 50 52.14 -88.66 -89.16
C PHE A 50 52.85 -88.18 -87.89
N PHE A 51 52.10 -87.65 -86.93
CA PHE A 51 52.68 -87.15 -85.68
C PHE A 51 51.67 -87.10 -84.53
N THR A 52 52.22 -87.08 -83.31
CA THR A 52 51.47 -87.03 -82.05
C THR A 52 51.97 -85.89 -81.19
N VAL A 53 51.06 -84.98 -80.83
CA VAL A 53 51.32 -83.82 -79.97
C VAL A 53 50.97 -84.14 -78.52
N LEU A 54 51.91 -83.89 -77.61
CA LEU A 54 51.73 -84.06 -76.16
C LEU A 54 50.91 -82.90 -75.55
N PRO A 55 50.22 -83.11 -74.40
CA PRO A 55 49.25 -82.15 -73.87
C PRO A 55 49.82 -80.78 -73.52
N ASP A 56 51.13 -80.70 -73.25
CA ASP A 56 51.81 -79.47 -72.82
C ASP A 56 52.10 -78.49 -73.98
N VAL A 57 51.72 -78.83 -75.22
CA VAL A 57 51.85 -77.97 -76.40
C VAL A 57 50.57 -77.18 -76.63
N LYS A 58 50.69 -75.85 -76.72
CA LYS A 58 49.63 -74.98 -77.22
C LYS A 58 49.55 -75.09 -78.75
N ILE A 59 48.73 -76.03 -79.21
CA ILE A 59 48.38 -76.20 -80.63
C ILE A 59 47.63 -74.97 -81.14
N ASN A 60 47.96 -74.50 -82.34
CA ASN A 60 47.20 -73.50 -83.08
C ASN A 60 46.75 -74.08 -84.43
N THR A 61 45.57 -74.71 -84.44
CA THR A 61 45.07 -75.56 -85.56
C THR A 61 44.97 -74.86 -86.91
N ASN A 62 45.01 -73.53 -86.95
CA ASN A 62 44.87 -72.72 -88.17
C ASN A 62 46.20 -72.05 -88.59
N GLU A 63 47.29 -72.19 -87.82
CA GLU A 63 48.58 -71.55 -88.10
C GLU A 63 49.80 -72.46 -87.94
N ASP A 64 49.67 -73.61 -87.27
CA ASP A 64 50.72 -74.62 -87.20
C ASP A 64 50.87 -75.34 -88.55
N GLN A 65 52.12 -75.61 -88.94
CA GLN A 65 52.48 -76.24 -90.21
C GLN A 65 53.65 -77.19 -90.01
N ILE A 66 53.78 -78.21 -90.86
CA ILE A 66 55.01 -79.00 -90.94
C ILE A 66 55.81 -78.48 -92.13
N GLY A 67 57.06 -78.09 -91.86
CA GLY A 67 58.05 -77.75 -92.89
C GLY A 67 58.88 -78.97 -93.26
N LEU A 68 59.16 -79.15 -94.55
CA LEU A 68 60.17 -80.08 -95.05
C LEU A 68 61.52 -79.36 -95.10
N LEU A 69 62.45 -79.72 -94.23
CA LEU A 69 63.75 -79.04 -94.07
C LEU A 69 64.89 -79.95 -94.50
N ARG A 70 65.89 -79.41 -95.21
CA ARG A 70 67.14 -80.12 -95.51
C ARG A 70 67.95 -80.33 -94.22
N VAL A 71 68.50 -81.52 -94.02
CA VAL A 71 69.38 -81.79 -92.88
C VAL A 71 70.61 -80.88 -92.91
N GLY A 72 70.90 -80.22 -91.79
CA GLY A 72 71.97 -79.23 -91.66
C GLY A 72 71.56 -77.77 -91.88
N SER A 73 70.35 -77.50 -92.36
CA SER A 73 69.77 -76.15 -92.36
C SER A 73 69.59 -75.61 -90.94
N THR A 74 69.77 -74.29 -90.77
CA THR A 74 69.75 -73.64 -89.44
C THR A 74 68.55 -72.74 -89.21
N ASN A 75 67.73 -72.51 -90.25
CA ASN A 75 66.61 -71.58 -90.23
C ASN A 75 65.37 -72.23 -90.83
N ILE A 76 64.21 -72.09 -90.18
CA ILE A 76 62.92 -72.59 -90.73
C ILE A 76 62.51 -71.92 -92.05
N LYS A 77 63.15 -70.79 -92.42
CA LYS A 77 63.01 -70.15 -93.73
C LYS A 77 63.71 -70.91 -94.86
N GLU A 78 64.51 -71.93 -94.53
CA GLU A 78 65.19 -72.83 -95.48
C GLU A 78 64.37 -74.11 -95.75
N CYS A 79 63.14 -74.23 -95.20
CA CYS A 79 62.22 -75.30 -95.56
C CYS A 79 61.86 -75.21 -97.06
N VAL A 80 61.99 -76.33 -97.77
CA VAL A 80 61.76 -76.42 -99.22
C VAL A 80 60.27 -76.49 -99.54
N ALA A 81 59.48 -77.11 -98.65
CA ALA A 81 58.02 -77.19 -98.75
C ALA A 81 57.38 -77.01 -97.36
N PHE A 82 56.10 -76.66 -97.35
CA PHE A 82 55.27 -76.57 -96.14
C PHE A 82 53.92 -77.24 -96.38
N ALA A 83 53.48 -78.07 -95.44
CA ALA A 83 52.16 -78.69 -95.43
C ALA A 83 51.34 -78.20 -94.22
N PRO A 84 50.06 -77.85 -94.38
CA PRO A 84 49.20 -77.47 -93.26
C PRO A 84 48.91 -78.70 -92.37
N VAL A 85 48.91 -78.48 -91.06
CA VAL A 85 48.56 -79.50 -90.08
C VAL A 85 47.05 -79.82 -90.13
N GLN A 86 46.70 -81.10 -90.15
CA GLN A 86 45.35 -81.61 -90.01
C GLN A 86 45.27 -82.51 -88.76
N PHE A 87 44.35 -82.23 -87.85
CA PHE A 87 44.14 -83.04 -86.65
C PHE A 87 42.97 -84.01 -86.82
N ASN A 88 43.12 -85.23 -86.31
CA ASN A 88 42.06 -86.24 -86.37
C ASN A 88 40.91 -85.88 -85.41
N PRO A 89 39.66 -85.77 -85.89
CA PRO A 89 38.52 -85.34 -85.05
C PRO A 89 38.13 -86.38 -83.98
N SER A 90 38.64 -87.60 -84.08
CA SER A 90 38.39 -88.71 -83.15
C SER A 90 39.22 -88.66 -81.86
N THR A 91 40.28 -87.84 -81.78
CA THR A 91 41.21 -87.84 -80.63
C THR A 91 41.00 -86.66 -79.67
N ALA A 92 39.84 -86.00 -79.72
CA ALA A 92 39.53 -84.83 -78.90
C ALA A 92 39.29 -85.11 -77.39
N SER A 93 39.46 -86.37 -76.94
CA SER A 93 39.09 -86.82 -75.60
C SER A 93 40.19 -87.66 -74.92
N GLY A 94 41.33 -87.03 -74.58
CA GLY A 94 42.31 -87.62 -73.66
C GLY A 94 43.77 -87.35 -73.97
N SER A 95 44.29 -86.21 -73.49
CA SER A 95 45.73 -85.85 -73.41
C SER A 95 46.57 -85.74 -74.69
N THR A 96 46.45 -86.59 -75.71
CA THR A 96 47.30 -86.55 -76.90
C THR A 96 46.51 -86.30 -78.19
N PHE A 97 47.08 -85.48 -79.08
CA PHE A 97 46.46 -85.13 -80.36
C PHE A 97 47.24 -85.73 -81.52
N HIS A 98 46.62 -86.66 -82.25
CA HIS A 98 47.21 -87.27 -83.45
C HIS A 98 46.84 -86.46 -84.69
N GLY A 99 47.82 -86.14 -85.52
CA GLY A 99 47.64 -85.36 -86.73
C GLY A 99 48.44 -85.87 -87.92
N THR A 100 48.13 -85.32 -89.08
CA THR A 100 48.80 -85.57 -90.36
C THR A 100 49.11 -84.27 -91.09
N ALA A 101 50.11 -84.29 -91.97
CA ALA A 101 50.30 -83.26 -92.97
C ALA A 101 50.84 -83.89 -94.26
N THR A 102 50.17 -83.64 -95.37
CA THR A 102 50.51 -84.22 -96.68
C THR A 102 51.19 -83.18 -97.55
N PHE A 103 52.40 -83.49 -97.99
CA PHE A 103 53.16 -82.75 -98.99
C PHE A 103 52.82 -83.31 -100.37
N PRO A 104 52.18 -82.53 -101.26
CA PRO A 104 51.96 -83.00 -102.62
C PRO A 104 53.30 -83.19 -103.33
N SER A 105 53.42 -84.27 -104.10
CA SER A 105 54.53 -84.64 -104.98
C SER A 105 55.09 -83.47 -105.80
N SER A 106 54.21 -82.57 -106.27
CA SER A 106 54.55 -81.36 -107.02
C SER A 106 55.26 -80.25 -106.22
N SER A 107 55.33 -80.37 -104.91
CA SER A 107 56.08 -79.45 -104.02
C SER A 107 57.37 -80.06 -103.46
N LEU A 108 57.66 -81.34 -103.75
CA LEU A 108 58.84 -82.03 -103.25
C LEU A 108 60.10 -81.76 -104.13
N PRO A 109 61.30 -81.78 -103.52
CA PRO A 109 62.56 -81.86 -104.26
C PRO A 109 62.58 -82.99 -105.29
N VAL A 110 63.13 -82.74 -106.49
CA VAL A 110 63.24 -83.73 -107.59
C VAL A 110 64.60 -84.45 -107.60
N THR A 111 65.49 -84.06 -106.68
CA THR A 111 66.88 -84.52 -106.52
C THR A 111 67.01 -85.51 -105.37
N ASP A 112 67.83 -86.54 -105.57
CA ASP A 112 67.76 -87.79 -104.78
C ASP A 112 68.95 -87.92 -103.80
N ASP A 113 69.95 -87.04 -103.93
CA ASP A 113 71.23 -87.00 -103.19
C ASP A 113 71.16 -86.29 -101.82
N GLU A 114 69.98 -85.88 -101.35
CA GLU A 114 69.83 -85.03 -100.17
C GLU A 114 68.92 -85.64 -99.09
N PHE A 115 69.36 -85.52 -97.83
CA PHE A 115 68.56 -85.90 -96.67
C PHE A 115 67.67 -84.74 -96.21
N TYR A 116 66.42 -85.07 -95.95
CA TYR A 116 65.40 -84.16 -95.44
C TYR A 116 64.84 -84.65 -94.10
N GLN A 117 64.20 -83.76 -93.37
CA GLN A 117 63.49 -84.05 -92.12
C GLN A 117 62.21 -83.20 -92.06
N PHE A 118 61.17 -83.73 -91.44
CA PHE A 118 59.98 -82.95 -91.08
C PHE A 118 60.29 -82.10 -89.85
N CYS A 119 59.78 -80.87 -89.81
CA CYS A 119 59.89 -79.97 -88.67
C CYS A 119 58.50 -79.43 -88.33
N TYR A 120 58.03 -79.61 -87.08
CA TYR A 120 56.76 -79.02 -86.63
C TYR A 120 57.00 -77.55 -86.30
N ILE A 121 56.36 -76.65 -87.04
CA ILE A 121 56.53 -75.20 -86.93
C ILE A 121 55.23 -74.60 -86.38
N THR A 122 55.30 -74.09 -85.16
CA THR A 122 54.18 -73.38 -84.53
C THR A 122 54.25 -71.87 -84.76
N ASN A 123 53.08 -71.24 -84.90
CA ASN A 123 52.89 -69.81 -85.12
C ASN A 123 53.83 -69.22 -86.19
N LYS A 124 54.09 -70.00 -87.27
CA LYS A 124 54.94 -69.66 -88.43
C LYS A 124 56.38 -69.24 -88.11
N THR A 125 56.85 -69.43 -86.88
CA THR A 125 58.08 -68.78 -86.37
C THR A 125 58.98 -69.67 -85.51
N LYS A 126 58.47 -70.79 -84.99
CA LYS A 126 59.23 -71.66 -84.07
C LYS A 126 59.13 -73.14 -84.43
N ASN A 127 60.26 -73.76 -84.76
CA ASN A 127 60.40 -75.22 -84.75
C ASN A 127 60.32 -75.74 -83.30
N ILE A 128 59.52 -76.77 -83.03
CA ILE A 128 59.37 -77.39 -81.71
C ILE A 128 59.62 -78.92 -81.67
N ALA A 129 59.85 -79.55 -82.83
CA ALA A 129 60.14 -80.98 -82.96
C ALA A 129 60.66 -81.27 -84.38
N SER A 130 61.50 -82.28 -84.54
CA SER A 130 61.95 -82.71 -85.88
C SER A 130 62.02 -84.23 -86.00
N SER A 131 61.76 -84.75 -87.21
CA SER A 131 61.85 -86.19 -87.47
C SER A 131 63.30 -86.67 -87.54
N ILE A 132 63.46 -88.00 -87.58
CA ILE A 132 64.66 -88.61 -88.15
C ILE A 132 64.86 -88.15 -89.61
N PRO A 133 66.12 -88.09 -90.10
CA PRO A 133 66.41 -87.90 -91.52
C PRO A 133 65.85 -89.00 -92.41
N PHE A 134 65.44 -88.64 -93.62
CA PHE A 134 65.02 -89.54 -94.69
C PHE A 134 65.45 -89.01 -96.06
N GLN A 135 65.47 -89.88 -97.06
CA GLN A 135 65.64 -89.49 -98.47
C GLN A 135 64.30 -89.43 -99.20
N LEU A 136 64.23 -88.60 -100.24
CA LEU A 136 63.12 -88.55 -101.17
C LEU A 136 63.54 -89.19 -102.50
N ASN A 137 62.55 -89.68 -103.25
CA ASN A 137 62.66 -90.16 -104.63
C ASN A 137 63.44 -91.47 -104.86
N CYS A 138 63.54 -92.35 -103.88
CA CYS A 138 64.24 -93.62 -104.04
C CYS A 138 63.52 -94.56 -105.04
N ALA A 139 64.30 -95.39 -105.75
CA ALA A 139 63.81 -96.37 -106.72
C ALA A 139 63.49 -97.73 -106.04
N LEU A 140 62.67 -98.55 -106.67
CA LEU A 140 62.14 -99.78 -106.05
C LEU A 140 63.13 -100.96 -105.94
N ASP A 141 64.29 -100.89 -106.59
CA ASP A 141 65.13 -102.07 -106.89
C ASP A 141 66.12 -102.48 -105.77
N ASP A 142 66.32 -101.65 -104.72
CA ASP A 142 67.44 -101.79 -103.76
C ASP A 142 67.15 -102.57 -102.46
N VAL A 143 65.97 -103.22 -102.32
CA VAL A 143 65.46 -103.69 -101.00
C VAL A 143 65.69 -105.19 -100.67
N ASP A 144 65.91 -106.07 -101.64
CA ASP A 144 65.78 -107.54 -101.45
C ASP A 144 67.12 -108.31 -101.45
N LEU A 145 67.88 -108.25 -100.34
CA LEU A 145 69.24 -108.81 -100.27
C LEU A 145 69.61 -109.64 -99.01
N LEU A 146 68.64 -110.05 -98.18
CA LEU A 146 68.91 -110.75 -96.90
C LEU A 146 68.02 -111.99 -96.63
N SER A 147 68.25 -113.10 -97.35
CA SER A 147 67.85 -114.44 -96.85
C SER A 147 68.85 -115.54 -97.26
N ASN A 148 69.30 -116.33 -96.28
CA ASN A 148 70.40 -117.30 -96.45
C ASN A 148 69.91 -118.76 -96.47
N ALA A 149 70.42 -119.54 -97.41
CA ALA A 149 70.45 -121.01 -97.33
C ALA A 149 71.73 -121.49 -96.61
N PRO A 150 71.85 -122.81 -96.34
CA PRO A 150 72.94 -123.50 -97.05
C PRO A 150 72.56 -124.88 -97.60
N VAL A 151 73.17 -125.23 -98.74
CA VAL A 151 73.20 -126.58 -99.31
C VAL A 151 74.60 -127.15 -99.13
N SER A 152 74.73 -128.46 -98.88
CA SER A 152 75.99 -129.17 -99.11
C SER A 152 75.75 -130.55 -99.72
N ARG A 153 76.65 -130.95 -100.63
CA ARG A 153 76.65 -132.22 -101.37
C ARG A 153 78.08 -132.70 -101.54
N SER A 154 78.33 -133.99 -101.43
CA SER A 154 79.47 -134.66 -102.08
C SER A 154 79.14 -136.12 -102.40
N LYS A 155 79.98 -136.79 -103.20
CA LYS A 155 79.65 -138.03 -103.94
C LYS A 155 80.38 -139.28 -103.40
N PRO A 156 79.87 -140.49 -103.71
CA PRO A 156 80.55 -141.76 -103.42
C PRO A 156 81.50 -142.22 -104.56
N ASP A 157 81.97 -143.46 -104.41
CA ASP A 157 82.75 -144.33 -105.30
C ASP A 157 84.27 -144.14 -105.39
N GLY A 158 84.97 -145.27 -105.28
CA GLY A 158 86.42 -145.42 -105.31
C GLY A 158 86.83 -146.85 -104.91
N LEU A 159 87.06 -147.72 -105.90
CA LEU A 159 87.52 -149.09 -105.66
C LEU A 159 89.00 -149.11 -105.28
N ILE A 160 89.37 -149.85 -104.23
CA ILE A 160 90.77 -150.15 -103.90
C ILE A 160 90.90 -151.67 -103.74
N ALA A 161 91.78 -152.27 -104.54
CA ALA A 161 92.26 -153.62 -104.30
C ALA A 161 93.52 -153.53 -103.44
N LEU A 162 93.57 -154.31 -102.35
CA LEU A 162 94.77 -154.47 -101.53
C LEU A 162 95.22 -155.93 -101.62
N ALA A 163 96.37 -156.09 -102.25
CA ALA A 163 97.27 -157.22 -102.13
C ALA A 163 98.64 -156.60 -101.80
N ASP A 164 99.52 -157.20 -101.02
CA ASP A 164 99.39 -158.27 -100.02
C ASP A 164 100.71 -158.22 -99.24
N GLN A 165 100.73 -158.51 -97.94
CA GLN A 165 102.01 -158.56 -97.22
C GLN A 165 101.96 -159.47 -95.98
N ASP A 166 102.65 -160.61 -96.13
CA ASP A 166 103.33 -161.37 -95.08
C ASP A 166 102.44 -162.01 -93.98
N ASN A 167 101.61 -163.00 -94.36
CA ASN A 167 101.81 -164.42 -93.95
C ASN A 167 100.68 -165.40 -94.39
N ASP A 168 101.10 -166.53 -94.95
CA ASP A 168 100.53 -167.90 -94.91
C ASP A 168 99.00 -168.16 -95.09
N ASP A 169 98.62 -168.45 -96.35
CA ASP A 169 97.83 -169.63 -96.75
C ASP A 169 96.44 -169.91 -96.12
N VAL A 170 95.58 -168.90 -95.90
CA VAL A 170 94.11 -169.13 -95.77
C VAL A 170 93.25 -168.13 -96.54
N VAL A 171 92.86 -168.47 -97.78
CA VAL A 171 91.85 -167.70 -98.54
C VAL A 171 90.43 -168.06 -98.07
N ILE A 172 89.87 -167.28 -97.13
CA ILE A 172 88.49 -167.48 -96.65
C ILE A 172 87.48 -166.94 -97.69
N ILE A 173 87.06 -167.81 -98.62
CA ILE A 173 86.07 -167.48 -99.66
C ILE A 173 84.68 -167.23 -99.06
N HIS A 174 84.43 -165.99 -98.64
CA HIS A 174 83.12 -165.52 -98.23
C HIS A 174 82.20 -165.46 -99.45
N THR A 175 81.20 -166.33 -99.52
CA THR A 175 80.21 -166.28 -100.60
C THR A 175 79.44 -164.95 -100.58
N LYS A 176 79.03 -164.46 -101.76
CA LYS A 176 78.29 -163.20 -101.93
C LYS A 176 77.09 -163.07 -100.97
N ARG A 177 76.41 -164.20 -100.67
CA ARG A 177 75.32 -164.29 -99.69
C ARG A 177 75.77 -163.86 -98.29
N MET A 178 76.87 -164.40 -97.75
CA MET A 178 77.38 -164.02 -96.43
C MET A 178 77.69 -162.53 -96.33
N LEU A 179 78.31 -161.94 -97.37
CA LEU A 179 78.65 -160.52 -97.39
C LEU A 179 77.40 -159.63 -97.45
N THR A 180 76.34 -160.03 -98.18
CA THR A 180 75.05 -159.31 -98.14
C THR A 180 74.33 -159.50 -96.80
N GLU A 181 74.41 -160.68 -96.20
CA GLU A 181 73.72 -161.01 -94.95
C GLU A 181 74.36 -160.32 -93.74
N GLU A 182 75.69 -160.19 -93.70
CA GLU A 182 76.36 -159.42 -92.66
C GLU A 182 76.27 -157.90 -92.89
N LYS A 183 76.15 -157.43 -94.14
CA LYS A 183 75.74 -156.03 -94.39
C LYS A 183 74.33 -155.77 -93.84
N LEU A 184 73.35 -156.62 -94.14
CA LEU A 184 72.00 -156.53 -93.60
C LEU A 184 71.98 -156.63 -92.06
N ARG A 185 72.82 -157.47 -91.44
CA ARG A 185 72.95 -157.50 -89.97
C ARG A 185 73.56 -156.21 -89.41
N LYS A 186 74.58 -155.63 -90.04
CA LYS A 186 75.16 -154.33 -89.63
C LYS A 186 74.14 -153.19 -89.76
N GLU A 187 73.43 -153.14 -90.88
CA GLU A 187 72.42 -152.14 -91.19
C GLU A 187 71.20 -152.25 -90.26
N ASN A 188 70.69 -153.46 -90.01
CA ASN A 188 69.58 -153.69 -89.08
C ASN A 188 69.98 -153.38 -87.62
N ARG A 189 71.20 -153.74 -87.18
CA ARG A 189 71.74 -153.29 -85.88
C ARG A 189 71.83 -151.76 -85.79
N HIS A 190 72.24 -151.08 -86.86
CA HIS A 190 72.31 -149.62 -86.89
C HIS A 190 70.92 -148.96 -86.87
N LEU A 191 69.94 -149.51 -87.61
CA LEU A 191 68.55 -149.05 -87.60
C LEU A 191 67.87 -149.26 -86.25
N LEU A 192 68.16 -150.36 -85.55
CA LEU A 192 67.67 -150.58 -84.18
C LEU A 192 68.25 -149.56 -83.19
N GLU A 193 69.55 -149.24 -83.28
CA GLU A 193 70.17 -148.21 -82.43
C GLU A 193 69.67 -146.80 -82.78
N MET A 194 69.46 -146.52 -84.08
CA MET A 194 68.88 -145.26 -84.54
C MET A 194 67.43 -145.09 -84.06
N ASN A 195 66.60 -146.14 -84.15
CA ASN A 195 65.24 -146.11 -83.61
C ASN A 195 65.26 -145.92 -82.09
N ARG A 196 66.09 -146.66 -81.35
CA ARG A 196 66.29 -146.48 -79.90
C ARG A 196 66.68 -145.04 -79.55
N HIS A 197 67.55 -144.42 -80.35
CA HIS A 197 67.94 -143.02 -80.16
C HIS A 197 66.79 -142.04 -80.46
N LEU A 198 66.03 -142.26 -81.53
CA LEU A 198 64.87 -141.44 -81.89
C LEU A 198 63.71 -141.59 -80.89
N GLU A 199 63.50 -142.78 -80.32
CA GLU A 199 62.56 -143.01 -79.22
C GLU A 199 63.00 -142.27 -77.95
N SER A 200 64.30 -142.32 -77.61
CA SER A 200 64.85 -141.54 -76.50
C SER A 200 64.70 -140.03 -76.72
N GLN A 201 64.90 -139.53 -77.94
CA GLN A 201 64.67 -138.11 -78.28
C GLN A 201 63.18 -137.73 -78.22
N ARG A 202 62.29 -138.60 -78.71
CA ARG A 202 60.83 -138.43 -78.61
C ARG A 202 60.41 -138.29 -77.15
N ASP A 203 60.86 -139.20 -76.29
CA ASP A 203 60.45 -139.24 -74.88
C ASP A 203 61.05 -138.07 -74.09
N GLU A 204 62.29 -137.65 -74.40
CA GLU A 204 62.88 -136.43 -73.85
C GLU A 204 62.12 -135.16 -74.29
N CYS A 205 61.74 -135.07 -75.56
CA CYS A 205 60.92 -133.97 -76.09
C CYS A 205 59.51 -133.96 -75.50
N GLN A 206 58.89 -135.12 -75.32
CA GLN A 206 57.58 -135.23 -74.67
C GLN A 206 57.65 -134.81 -73.20
N ALA A 207 58.63 -135.29 -72.44
CA ALA A 207 58.83 -134.88 -71.05
C ALA A 207 59.08 -133.36 -70.92
N LYS A 208 59.83 -132.76 -71.87
CA LYS A 208 60.01 -131.29 -71.94
C LYS A 208 58.71 -130.55 -72.27
N LEU A 209 57.89 -131.07 -73.19
CA LEU A 209 56.58 -130.48 -73.52
C LEU A 209 55.62 -130.56 -72.34
N GLU A 210 55.56 -131.70 -71.64
CA GLU A 210 54.74 -131.87 -70.43
C GLU A 210 55.18 -130.92 -69.32
N LEU A 211 56.48 -130.80 -69.05
CA LEU A 211 57.04 -129.86 -68.06
C LEU A 211 56.82 -128.39 -68.42
N LEU A 212 56.90 -128.03 -69.71
CA LEU A 212 56.57 -126.67 -70.17
C LEU A 212 55.08 -126.38 -70.03
N ASN A 213 54.22 -127.37 -70.31
CA ASN A 213 52.77 -127.22 -70.19
C ASN A 213 52.32 -127.09 -68.72
N THR A 214 52.87 -127.90 -67.80
CA THR A 214 52.60 -127.74 -66.36
C THR A 214 53.08 -126.39 -65.86
N LYS A 215 54.30 -125.97 -66.21
CA LYS A 215 54.82 -124.64 -65.82
C LYS A 215 53.97 -123.50 -66.39
N THR A 216 53.58 -123.56 -67.67
CA THR A 216 52.72 -122.53 -68.29
C THR A 216 51.37 -122.45 -67.59
N LYS A 217 50.79 -123.60 -67.23
CA LYS A 217 49.54 -123.66 -66.45
C LYS A 217 49.72 -123.05 -65.05
N GLU A 218 50.77 -123.42 -64.32
CA GLU A 218 51.06 -122.83 -63.01
C GLU A 218 51.24 -121.31 -63.09
N ASP A 219 51.97 -120.82 -64.08
CA ASP A 219 52.26 -119.40 -64.25
C ASP A 219 51.00 -118.61 -64.69
N MET A 220 50.09 -119.24 -65.45
CA MET A 220 48.73 -118.73 -65.68
C MET A 220 47.89 -118.69 -64.40
N GLU A 221 47.90 -119.74 -63.57
CA GLU A 221 47.15 -119.79 -62.31
C GLU A 221 47.67 -118.73 -61.31
N LYS A 222 49.00 -118.55 -61.21
CA LYS A 222 49.64 -117.46 -60.46
C LYS A 222 49.22 -116.09 -60.99
N PHE A 223 49.23 -115.87 -62.31
CA PHE A 223 48.81 -114.61 -62.92
C PHE A 223 47.33 -114.32 -62.66
N GLN A 224 46.45 -115.31 -62.83
CA GLN A 224 45.01 -115.18 -62.56
C GLN A 224 44.74 -114.86 -61.07
N HIS A 225 45.44 -115.52 -60.15
CA HIS A 225 45.30 -115.24 -58.72
C HIS A 225 45.78 -113.81 -58.38
N ASN A 226 46.93 -113.39 -58.91
CA ASN A 226 47.45 -112.03 -58.72
C ASN A 226 46.50 -110.97 -59.30
N MET A 227 45.92 -111.20 -60.48
CA MET A 227 44.91 -110.31 -61.07
C MET A 227 43.63 -110.24 -60.24
N GLN A 228 43.17 -111.35 -59.67
CA GLN A 228 42.02 -111.36 -58.75
C GLN A 228 42.32 -110.61 -57.45
N ALA A 229 43.50 -110.80 -56.85
CA ALA A 229 43.94 -110.09 -55.65
C ALA A 229 44.13 -108.59 -55.88
N LEU A 230 44.64 -108.19 -57.05
CA LEU A 230 44.73 -106.78 -57.44
C LEU A 230 43.35 -106.16 -57.68
N ALA A 231 42.42 -106.90 -58.30
CA ALA A 231 41.05 -106.44 -58.52
C ALA A 231 40.25 -106.28 -57.22
N THR A 232 40.42 -107.18 -56.24
CA THR A 232 39.80 -107.02 -54.91
C THR A 232 40.42 -105.85 -54.14
N SER A 233 41.75 -105.72 -54.16
CA SER A 233 42.48 -104.59 -53.54
C SER A 233 42.06 -103.23 -54.12
N HIS A 234 41.94 -103.13 -55.44
CA HIS A 234 41.45 -101.92 -56.10
C HIS A 234 39.98 -101.61 -55.74
N LYS A 235 39.13 -102.64 -55.63
CA LYS A 235 37.74 -102.49 -55.19
C LYS A 235 37.62 -102.02 -53.74
N THR A 236 38.48 -102.51 -52.82
CA THR A 236 38.52 -101.99 -51.45
C THR A 236 39.06 -100.56 -51.39
N ALA A 237 40.10 -100.23 -52.16
CA ALA A 237 40.62 -98.85 -52.24
C ALA A 237 39.55 -97.85 -52.74
N ILE A 238 38.72 -98.21 -53.72
CA ILE A 238 37.59 -97.37 -54.18
C ILE A 238 36.51 -97.22 -53.08
N ALA A 239 36.20 -98.28 -52.34
CA ALA A 239 35.26 -98.23 -51.21
C ALA A 239 35.79 -97.35 -50.06
N GLU A 240 37.09 -97.40 -49.77
CA GLU A 240 37.73 -96.55 -48.77
C GLU A 240 37.79 -95.08 -49.21
N LEU A 241 38.14 -94.81 -50.48
CA LEU A 241 38.15 -93.45 -51.02
C LEU A 241 36.75 -92.82 -51.04
N SER A 242 35.72 -93.55 -51.44
CA SER A 242 34.34 -93.04 -51.43
C SER A 242 33.82 -92.83 -49.99
N SER A 243 34.15 -93.72 -49.06
CA SER A 243 33.85 -93.55 -47.62
C SER A 243 34.54 -92.30 -47.04
N ARG A 244 35.82 -92.07 -47.39
CA ARG A 244 36.55 -90.86 -47.00
C ARG A 244 35.97 -89.58 -47.60
N GLN A 245 35.61 -89.58 -48.89
CA GLN A 245 34.93 -88.44 -49.52
C GLN A 245 33.58 -88.12 -48.87
N GLN A 246 32.81 -89.13 -48.48
CA GLN A 246 31.57 -88.94 -47.73
C GLN A 246 31.83 -88.37 -46.32
N LEU A 247 32.87 -88.85 -45.63
CA LEU A 247 33.26 -88.31 -44.32
C LEU A 247 33.77 -86.87 -44.41
N GLU A 248 34.59 -86.54 -45.41
CA GLU A 248 35.09 -85.18 -45.67
C GLU A 248 33.94 -84.22 -46.02
N SER A 249 32.96 -84.67 -46.81
CA SER A 249 31.72 -83.92 -47.09
C SER A 249 30.90 -83.67 -45.82
N ASN A 250 30.71 -84.69 -44.97
CA ASN A 250 29.99 -84.56 -43.71
C ASN A 250 30.71 -83.62 -42.73
N LEU A 251 32.04 -83.72 -42.60
CA LEU A 251 32.84 -82.85 -41.74
C LEU A 251 32.82 -81.41 -42.23
N ARG A 252 32.84 -81.18 -43.55
CA ARG A 252 32.71 -79.84 -44.14
C ARG A 252 31.33 -79.25 -43.88
N ALA A 253 30.26 -80.03 -44.05
CA ALA A 253 28.91 -79.58 -43.73
C ALA A 253 28.73 -79.24 -42.23
N GLN A 254 29.39 -80.00 -41.34
CA GLN A 254 29.44 -79.68 -39.90
C GLN A 254 30.25 -78.40 -39.62
N PHE A 255 31.39 -78.22 -40.27
CA PHE A 255 32.19 -76.99 -40.16
C PHE A 255 31.40 -75.76 -40.63
N ASP A 256 30.78 -75.82 -41.80
CA ASP A 256 29.95 -74.75 -42.36
C ASP A 256 28.75 -74.41 -41.44
N ALA A 257 28.20 -75.40 -40.73
CA ALA A 257 27.12 -75.20 -39.76
C ALA A 257 27.64 -74.56 -38.46
N CYS A 258 28.78 -75.00 -37.94
CA CYS A 258 29.44 -74.39 -36.78
C CYS A 258 29.86 -72.94 -37.07
N GLN A 259 30.41 -72.66 -38.26
CA GLN A 259 30.78 -71.31 -38.69
C GLN A 259 29.55 -70.38 -38.67
N LYS A 260 28.44 -70.76 -39.31
CA LYS A 260 27.20 -69.97 -39.31
C LYS A 260 26.64 -69.74 -37.91
N LEU A 261 26.79 -70.72 -37.01
CA LEU A 261 26.37 -70.58 -35.62
C LEU A 261 27.28 -69.60 -34.85
N CYS A 262 28.60 -69.61 -35.10
CA CYS A 262 29.53 -68.61 -34.56
C CYS A 262 29.25 -67.20 -35.10
N GLU A 263 29.00 -67.05 -36.40
CA GLU A 263 28.59 -65.79 -37.04
C GLU A 263 27.28 -65.26 -36.45
N GLN A 264 26.30 -66.15 -36.21
CA GLN A 264 25.05 -65.79 -35.52
C GLN A 264 25.32 -65.32 -34.08
N TYR A 265 26.06 -66.08 -33.28
CA TYR A 265 26.38 -65.68 -31.90
C TYR A 265 27.18 -64.37 -31.84
N GLN A 266 28.04 -64.08 -32.80
CA GLN A 266 28.74 -62.81 -32.92
C GLN A 266 27.76 -61.66 -33.23
N SER A 267 26.84 -61.86 -34.18
CA SER A 267 25.79 -60.90 -34.54
C SER A 267 24.85 -60.60 -33.37
N ASP A 268 24.38 -61.64 -32.67
CA ASP A 268 23.49 -61.49 -31.52
C ASP A 268 24.24 -60.90 -30.30
N SER A 269 25.53 -61.22 -30.10
CA SER A 269 26.39 -60.56 -29.09
C SER A 269 26.54 -59.06 -29.35
N LEU A 270 26.77 -58.65 -30.60
CA LEU A 270 26.84 -57.24 -31.00
C LEU A 270 25.50 -56.52 -30.77
N ARG A 271 24.37 -57.15 -31.15
CA ARG A 271 23.01 -56.64 -30.85
C ARG A 271 22.75 -56.50 -29.35
N HIS A 272 23.22 -57.45 -28.54
CA HIS A 272 23.12 -57.37 -27.08
C HIS A 272 23.97 -56.23 -26.52
N ALA A 273 25.20 -56.01 -27.02
CA ALA A 273 26.05 -54.90 -26.61
C ALA A 273 25.45 -53.52 -27.00
N GLU A 274 24.94 -53.38 -28.22
CA GLU A 274 24.24 -52.17 -28.68
C GLU A 274 22.96 -51.90 -27.87
N ARG A 275 22.17 -52.94 -27.59
CA ARG A 275 20.99 -52.83 -26.72
C ARG A 275 21.35 -52.46 -25.28
N SER A 276 22.43 -52.99 -24.72
CA SER A 276 22.90 -52.59 -23.39
C SER A 276 23.30 -51.12 -23.38
N ARG A 277 24.07 -50.67 -24.37
CA ARG A 277 24.45 -49.26 -24.51
C ARG A 277 23.25 -48.32 -24.61
N THR A 278 22.25 -48.64 -25.44
CA THR A 278 21.02 -47.81 -25.53
C THR A 278 20.21 -47.79 -24.23
N LEU A 279 20.26 -48.85 -23.41
CA LEU A 279 19.67 -48.88 -22.08
C LEU A 279 20.48 -48.08 -21.05
N GLU A 280 21.81 -48.08 -21.15
CA GLU A 280 22.71 -47.25 -20.34
C GLU A 280 22.52 -45.76 -20.64
N ASP A 281 22.48 -45.38 -21.92
CA ASP A 281 22.20 -44.01 -22.38
C ASP A 281 20.81 -43.55 -21.91
N ALA A 282 19.78 -44.39 -22.04
CA ALA A 282 18.43 -44.11 -21.54
C ALA A 282 18.36 -44.01 -20.00
N HIS A 283 19.12 -44.83 -19.28
CA HIS A 283 19.22 -44.75 -17.81
C HIS A 283 19.95 -43.47 -17.36
N ALA A 284 20.99 -43.04 -18.09
CA ALA A 284 21.67 -41.77 -17.84
C ALA A 284 20.74 -40.58 -18.09
N GLN A 285 19.95 -40.60 -19.16
CA GLN A 285 18.90 -39.61 -19.44
C GLN A 285 17.89 -39.52 -18.28
N VAL A 286 17.28 -40.65 -17.90
CA VAL A 286 16.28 -40.70 -16.80
C VAL A 286 16.88 -40.28 -15.44
N SER A 287 18.16 -40.61 -15.18
CA SER A 287 18.88 -40.15 -13.99
C SER A 287 19.07 -38.63 -13.97
N ASN A 288 19.44 -38.02 -15.11
CA ASN A 288 19.55 -36.57 -15.25
C ASN A 288 18.20 -35.88 -15.06
N ASP A 289 17.15 -36.37 -15.72
CA ASP A 289 15.78 -35.84 -15.60
C ASP A 289 15.28 -35.94 -14.15
N ALA A 290 15.52 -37.07 -13.47
CA ALA A 290 15.18 -37.25 -12.06
C ALA A 290 15.96 -36.31 -11.12
N ASN A 291 17.23 -36.02 -11.40
CA ASN A 291 18.03 -35.05 -10.65
C ASN A 291 17.56 -33.61 -10.91
N GLN A 292 17.18 -33.27 -12.15
CA GLN A 292 16.60 -31.97 -12.48
C GLN A 292 15.25 -31.76 -11.76
N LEU A 293 14.37 -32.76 -11.78
CA LEU A 293 13.10 -32.72 -11.04
C LEU A 293 13.31 -32.60 -9.52
N ARG A 294 14.28 -33.32 -8.94
CA ARG A 294 14.66 -33.16 -7.53
C ARG A 294 15.14 -31.74 -7.21
N SER A 295 15.94 -31.14 -8.10
CA SER A 295 16.40 -29.75 -7.95
C SER A 295 15.23 -28.76 -8.00
N GLN A 296 14.33 -28.89 -8.99
CA GLN A 296 13.12 -28.07 -9.09
C GLN A 296 12.22 -28.21 -7.86
N LEU A 297 12.03 -29.44 -7.35
CA LEU A 297 11.21 -29.72 -6.17
C LEU A 297 11.83 -29.16 -4.88
N ALA A 298 13.16 -29.16 -4.76
CA ALA A 298 13.87 -28.48 -3.67
C ALA A 298 13.67 -26.95 -3.72
N VAL A 299 13.78 -26.34 -4.91
CA VAL A 299 13.58 -24.89 -5.10
C VAL A 299 12.13 -24.49 -4.81
N THR A 300 11.13 -25.22 -5.31
CA THR A 300 9.71 -24.92 -5.02
C THR A 300 9.35 -25.20 -3.57
N SER A 301 9.93 -26.23 -2.94
CA SER A 301 9.78 -26.47 -1.50
C SER A 301 10.38 -25.34 -0.66
N GLN A 302 11.51 -24.76 -1.06
CA GLN A 302 12.08 -23.60 -0.36
C GLN A 302 11.22 -22.35 -0.56
N LEU A 303 10.83 -22.03 -1.79
CA LEU A 303 9.94 -20.91 -2.09
C LEU A 303 8.62 -20.97 -1.29
N ALA A 304 8.04 -22.17 -1.14
CA ALA A 304 6.83 -22.37 -0.34
C ALA A 304 7.05 -22.10 1.16
N LYS A 305 8.23 -22.43 1.72
CA LYS A 305 8.59 -22.07 3.11
C LYS A 305 8.79 -20.57 3.25
N ASP A 306 9.51 -19.96 2.30
CA ASP A 306 9.79 -18.52 2.32
C ASP A 306 8.45 -17.73 2.26
N GLN A 307 7.55 -18.12 1.36
CA GLN A 307 6.17 -17.60 1.30
C GLN A 307 5.39 -17.82 2.60
N ALA A 308 5.46 -19.01 3.21
CA ALA A 308 4.80 -19.27 4.50
C ALA A 308 5.34 -18.36 5.61
N THR A 309 6.67 -18.14 5.70
CA THR A 309 7.25 -17.19 6.66
C THR A 309 6.85 -15.74 6.38
N GLN A 310 6.71 -15.36 5.11
CA GLN A 310 6.22 -14.03 4.72
C GLN A 310 4.75 -13.83 5.13
N ILE A 311 3.89 -14.84 4.94
CA ILE A 311 2.49 -14.81 5.38
C ILE A 311 2.41 -14.63 6.90
N ILE A 312 3.15 -15.43 7.69
CA ILE A 312 3.19 -15.30 9.16
C ILE A 312 3.69 -13.90 9.58
N GLY A 313 4.64 -13.32 8.84
CA GLY A 313 5.09 -11.95 9.05
C GLY A 313 4.00 -10.89 8.81
N LEU A 314 3.23 -11.04 7.73
CA LEU A 314 2.12 -10.15 7.39
C LEU A 314 0.94 -10.30 8.37
N GLU A 315 0.60 -11.52 8.77
CA GLU A 315 -0.42 -11.80 9.80
C GLU A 315 -0.05 -11.13 11.14
N ARG A 316 1.23 -11.20 11.53
CA ARG A 316 1.74 -10.53 12.74
C ARG A 316 1.65 -9.00 12.65
N GLN A 317 1.98 -8.42 11.50
CA GLN A 317 1.82 -6.98 11.25
C GLN A 317 0.34 -6.56 11.27
N LEU A 318 -0.54 -7.37 10.69
CA LEU A 318 -1.98 -7.13 10.68
C LEU A 318 -2.59 -7.21 12.08
N MET A 319 -2.18 -8.19 12.91
CA MET A 319 -2.58 -8.24 14.32
C MET A 319 -2.07 -7.02 15.11
N GLN A 320 -0.81 -6.61 14.92
CA GLN A 320 -0.27 -5.42 15.59
C GLN A 320 -1.03 -4.14 15.19
N SER A 321 -1.33 -3.98 13.90
CA SER A 321 -2.12 -2.85 13.37
C SER A 321 -3.55 -2.86 13.93
N ASN A 322 -4.19 -4.02 14.00
CA ASN A 322 -5.53 -4.18 14.57
C ASN A 322 -5.56 -3.86 16.08
N GLU A 323 -4.54 -4.27 16.84
CA GLU A 323 -4.47 -3.94 18.28
C GLU A 323 -4.24 -2.44 18.52
N LEU A 324 -3.41 -1.79 17.69
CA LEU A 324 -3.26 -0.33 17.69
C LEU A 324 -4.58 0.37 17.33
N ALA A 325 -5.33 -0.16 16.35
CA ALA A 325 -6.65 0.37 15.98
C ALA A 325 -7.68 0.21 17.11
N LYS A 326 -7.72 -0.92 17.81
CA LYS A 326 -8.54 -1.11 19.02
C LYS A 326 -8.18 -0.08 20.11
N GLY A 327 -6.89 0.11 20.40
CA GLY A 327 -6.41 1.08 21.38
C GLY A 327 -6.78 2.52 21.00
N SER A 328 -6.68 2.87 19.70
CA SER A 328 -7.15 4.15 19.17
C SER A 328 -8.66 4.33 19.34
N ASN A 329 -9.46 3.31 19.02
CA ASN A 329 -10.92 3.35 19.17
C ASN A 329 -11.35 3.45 20.65
N GLN A 330 -10.69 2.75 21.56
CA GLN A 330 -10.92 2.88 23.01
C GLN A 330 -10.58 4.30 23.50
N ARG A 331 -9.47 4.88 23.03
CA ARG A 331 -9.10 6.27 23.34
C ARG A 331 -10.10 7.27 22.76
N GLN A 332 -10.59 7.05 21.54
CA GLN A 332 -11.63 7.87 20.93
C GLN A 332 -12.92 7.82 21.76
N LEU A 333 -13.42 6.64 22.12
CA LEU A 333 -14.62 6.48 22.96
C LEU A 333 -14.47 7.17 24.32
N SER A 334 -13.29 7.09 24.93
CA SER A 334 -12.99 7.82 26.18
C SER A 334 -13.04 9.34 26.01
N LEU A 335 -12.47 9.87 24.92
CA LEU A 335 -12.53 11.30 24.58
C LEU A 335 -13.94 11.77 24.21
N GLU A 336 -14.71 10.96 23.48
CA GLU A 336 -16.13 11.23 23.17
C GLU A 336 -17.00 11.29 24.43
N GLN A 337 -16.72 10.44 25.42
CA GLN A 337 -17.41 10.48 26.71
C GLN A 337 -16.99 11.72 27.53
N GLN A 338 -15.69 12.03 27.63
CA GLN A 338 -15.22 13.28 28.24
C GLN A 338 -15.85 14.52 27.60
N LEU A 339 -15.96 14.56 26.26
CA LEU A 339 -16.64 15.64 25.53
C LEU A 339 -18.15 15.68 25.80
N ARG A 340 -18.79 14.54 26.07
CA ARG A 340 -20.21 14.47 26.47
C ARG A 340 -20.41 15.03 27.88
N ASP A 341 -19.54 14.65 28.82
CA ASP A 341 -19.60 15.10 30.21
C ASP A 341 -19.26 16.60 30.32
N LEU A 342 -18.30 17.10 29.52
CA LEU A 342 -18.02 18.53 29.37
C LEU A 342 -19.18 19.31 28.74
N ARG A 343 -19.93 18.72 27.80
CA ARG A 343 -21.16 19.33 27.26
C ARG A 343 -22.26 19.40 28.32
N LEU A 344 -22.52 18.31 29.05
CA LEU A 344 -23.55 18.25 30.10
C LEU A 344 -23.25 19.20 31.27
N THR A 345 -21.97 19.31 31.68
CA THR A 345 -21.56 20.29 32.70
C THR A 345 -21.65 21.73 32.19
N SER A 346 -21.21 22.00 30.95
CA SER A 346 -21.37 23.32 30.32
C SER A 346 -22.85 23.72 30.20
N GLU A 347 -23.73 22.81 29.76
CA GLU A 347 -25.17 23.03 29.68
C GLU A 347 -25.78 23.28 31.06
N LYS A 348 -25.39 22.51 32.10
CA LYS A 348 -25.78 22.76 33.49
C LYS A 348 -25.34 24.14 33.97
N HIS A 349 -24.12 24.57 33.64
CA HIS A 349 -23.64 25.92 33.98
C HIS A 349 -24.41 27.01 33.22
N GLN A 350 -24.72 26.82 31.93
CA GLN A 350 -25.54 27.75 31.14
C GLN A 350 -26.97 27.85 31.66
N LEU A 351 -27.59 26.74 32.07
CA LEU A 351 -28.92 26.73 32.70
C LEU A 351 -28.88 27.42 34.07
N SER A 352 -27.83 27.21 34.86
CA SER A 352 -27.65 27.87 36.15
C SER A 352 -27.46 29.38 36.03
N THR A 353 -26.60 29.85 35.11
CA THR A 353 -26.39 31.29 34.89
C THR A 353 -27.58 31.96 34.22
N LYS A 354 -28.33 31.23 33.37
CA LYS A 354 -29.63 31.70 32.84
C LYS A 354 -30.69 31.79 33.93
N GLY A 355 -30.68 30.90 34.93
CA GLY A 355 -31.49 30.99 36.14
C GLY A 355 -31.20 32.28 36.90
N GLN A 356 -29.94 32.51 37.25
CA GLN A 356 -29.48 33.73 37.92
C GLN A 356 -29.79 35.00 37.12
N LEU A 357 -29.63 34.99 35.79
CA LEU A 357 -30.02 36.11 34.92
C LEU A 357 -31.53 36.37 34.94
N ASN A 358 -32.37 35.33 35.02
CA ASN A 358 -33.81 35.50 35.18
C ASN A 358 -34.16 36.07 36.56
N GLU A 359 -33.51 35.60 37.64
CA GLU A 359 -33.66 36.12 39.01
C GLU A 359 -33.30 37.61 39.07
N TYR A 360 -32.11 37.99 38.57
CA TYR A 360 -31.69 39.38 38.47
C TYR A 360 -32.64 40.20 37.58
N LYS A 361 -33.15 39.65 36.48
CA LYS A 361 -34.15 40.33 35.66
C LYS A 361 -35.43 40.60 36.46
N THR A 362 -35.96 39.60 37.17
CA THR A 362 -37.18 39.80 38.00
C THR A 362 -36.95 40.80 39.13
N LEU A 363 -35.76 40.84 39.73
CA LEU A 363 -35.40 41.83 40.74
C LEU A 363 -35.27 43.25 40.16
N ILE A 364 -34.68 43.40 38.97
CA ILE A 364 -34.66 44.66 38.24
C ILE A 364 -36.09 45.11 37.92
N GLU A 365 -36.94 44.21 37.42
CA GLU A 365 -38.32 44.51 37.06
C GLU A 365 -39.16 44.87 38.30
N GLN A 366 -38.95 44.23 39.45
CA GLN A 366 -39.51 44.63 40.75
C GLN A 366 -39.03 46.03 41.17
N ASN A 367 -37.72 46.31 41.10
CA ASN A 367 -37.15 47.61 41.46
C ASN A 367 -37.65 48.73 40.54
N THR A 368 -37.81 48.48 39.22
CA THR A 368 -38.40 49.43 38.27
C THR A 368 -39.85 49.73 38.61
N ASN A 369 -40.67 48.71 38.91
CA ASN A 369 -42.05 48.91 39.37
C ASN A 369 -42.10 49.72 40.69
N GLN A 370 -41.16 49.47 41.61
CA GLN A 370 -41.06 50.22 42.87
C GLN A 370 -40.67 51.70 42.64
N ILE A 371 -39.71 51.96 41.74
CA ILE A 371 -39.35 53.32 41.31
C ILE A 371 -40.57 54.00 40.66
N GLU A 372 -41.27 53.33 39.75
CA GLU A 372 -42.49 53.87 39.15
C GLU A 372 -43.59 54.23 40.16
N THR A 373 -43.77 53.45 41.24
CA THR A 373 -44.69 53.83 42.32
C THR A 373 -44.17 55.03 43.10
N LEU A 374 -42.88 55.08 43.45
CA LEU A 374 -42.28 56.21 44.16
C LEU A 374 -42.29 57.50 43.32
N GLU A 375 -42.19 57.40 41.98
CA GLU A 375 -42.34 58.54 41.07
C GLU A 375 -43.78 59.04 41.00
N LYS A 376 -44.78 58.15 40.98
CA LYS A 376 -46.21 58.51 41.07
C LYS A 376 -46.53 59.19 42.40
N ASP A 377 -46.03 58.64 43.51
CA ASP A 377 -46.19 59.22 44.85
C ASP A 377 -45.51 60.59 44.96
N ASN A 378 -44.28 60.74 44.44
CA ASN A 378 -43.58 62.04 44.40
C ASN A 378 -44.29 63.08 43.52
N ASN A 379 -44.94 62.67 42.43
CA ASN A 379 -45.72 63.59 41.60
C ASN A 379 -47.01 64.02 42.31
N SER A 380 -47.73 63.09 42.96
CA SER A 380 -48.89 63.43 43.80
C SER A 380 -48.53 64.40 44.94
N LEU A 381 -47.40 64.17 45.63
CA LEU A 381 -46.89 65.07 46.66
C LEU A 381 -46.42 66.43 46.11
N ARG A 382 -45.94 66.50 44.86
CA ARG A 382 -45.65 67.78 44.19
C ARG A 382 -46.92 68.55 43.85
N GLU A 383 -47.93 67.88 43.32
CA GLU A 383 -49.24 68.47 43.04
C GLU A 383 -49.90 69.00 44.32
N GLU A 384 -49.79 68.27 45.44
CA GLU A 384 -50.22 68.73 46.77
C GLU A 384 -49.43 69.96 47.23
N VAL A 385 -48.09 69.94 47.13
CA VAL A 385 -47.23 71.08 47.51
C VAL A 385 -47.49 72.32 46.66
N ASP A 386 -47.71 72.18 45.36
CA ASP A 386 -48.00 73.32 44.48
C ASP A 386 -49.44 73.84 44.65
N SER A 387 -50.41 72.97 45.01
CA SER A 387 -51.73 73.40 45.48
C SER A 387 -51.65 74.20 46.78
N LEU A 388 -50.90 73.70 47.78
CA LEU A 388 -50.66 74.40 49.05
C LEU A 388 -49.90 75.72 48.85
N ARG A 389 -49.03 75.82 47.84
CA ARG A 389 -48.40 77.09 47.43
C ARG A 389 -49.40 78.07 46.81
N ALA A 390 -50.30 77.58 45.95
CA ALA A 390 -51.35 78.42 45.35
C ALA A 390 -52.30 78.98 46.42
N ASP A 391 -52.72 78.17 47.39
CA ASP A 391 -53.56 78.64 48.50
C ASP A 391 -52.80 79.56 49.47
N ASN A 392 -51.51 79.32 49.75
CA ASN A 392 -50.69 80.30 50.48
C ASN A 392 -50.57 81.63 49.71
N GLY A 393 -50.41 81.58 48.38
CA GLY A 393 -50.40 82.77 47.53
C GLY A 393 -51.68 83.59 47.66
N ARG A 394 -52.84 82.93 47.54
CA ARG A 394 -54.16 83.54 47.74
C ARG A 394 -54.34 84.11 49.15
N LEU A 395 -53.82 83.44 50.19
CA LEU A 395 -53.84 83.94 51.57
C LEU A 395 -52.92 85.15 51.76
N THR A 396 -51.78 85.23 51.07
CA THR A 396 -50.94 86.44 51.07
C THR A 396 -51.59 87.60 50.31
N GLU A 397 -52.20 87.36 49.15
CA GLU A 397 -52.95 88.39 48.41
C GLU A 397 -54.13 88.93 49.24
N GLN A 398 -54.88 88.04 49.91
CA GLN A 398 -55.92 88.44 50.85
C GLN A 398 -55.36 89.26 52.02
N SER A 399 -54.24 88.84 52.62
CA SER A 399 -53.60 89.59 53.71
C SER A 399 -53.07 90.95 53.28
N GLU A 400 -52.65 91.13 52.03
CA GLU A 400 -52.23 92.42 51.49
C GLU A 400 -53.43 93.32 51.16
N ALA A 401 -54.55 92.76 50.68
CA ALA A 401 -55.82 93.49 50.55
C ALA A 401 -56.38 93.93 51.91
N ASP A 402 -56.29 93.06 52.93
CA ASP A 402 -56.71 93.38 54.30
C ASP A 402 -55.80 94.48 54.91
N LYS A 403 -54.49 94.46 54.66
CA LYS A 403 -53.58 95.57 55.04
C LYS A 403 -53.92 96.88 54.30
N ALA A 404 -54.28 96.82 53.02
CA ALA A 404 -54.64 97.99 52.24
C ALA A 404 -55.94 98.63 52.74
N THR A 405 -56.95 97.83 53.09
CA THR A 405 -58.21 98.33 53.69
C THR A 405 -58.00 98.87 55.10
N ILE A 406 -57.17 98.23 55.94
CA ILE A 406 -56.76 98.78 57.25
C ILE A 406 -56.08 100.14 57.08
N LYS A 407 -55.25 100.34 56.04
CA LYS A 407 -54.58 101.61 55.76
C LYS A 407 -55.57 102.72 55.35
N ASP A 408 -56.53 102.45 54.47
CA ASP A 408 -57.56 103.45 54.12
C ASP A 408 -58.46 103.79 55.31
N LEU A 409 -58.84 102.79 56.13
CA LEU A 409 -59.60 103.00 57.36
C LEU A 409 -58.83 103.83 58.39
N ALA A 410 -57.51 103.64 58.53
CA ALA A 410 -56.66 104.50 59.35
C ALA A 410 -56.62 105.94 58.81
N GLU A 411 -56.44 106.12 57.50
CA GLU A 411 -56.46 107.45 56.86
C GLU A 411 -57.85 108.12 56.93
N GLN A 412 -58.95 107.37 57.05
CA GLN A 412 -60.28 107.92 57.37
C GLN A 412 -60.39 108.32 58.85
N LEU A 413 -59.86 107.52 59.77
CA LEU A 413 -59.82 107.83 61.21
C LEU A 413 -59.02 109.10 61.50
N ASP A 414 -57.83 109.26 60.91
CA ASP A 414 -57.01 110.47 61.10
C ASP A 414 -57.73 111.74 60.58
N ARG A 415 -58.46 111.64 59.45
CA ARG A 415 -59.32 112.72 58.94
C ARG A 415 -60.45 113.05 59.92
N GLN A 416 -61.14 112.05 60.46
CA GLN A 416 -62.17 112.21 61.48
C GLN A 416 -61.62 112.80 62.80
N HIS A 417 -60.40 112.44 63.20
CA HIS A 417 -59.75 113.01 64.39
C HIS A 417 -59.36 114.48 64.20
N ALA A 418 -58.78 114.84 63.04
CA ALA A 418 -58.45 116.22 62.72
C ALA A 418 -59.71 117.12 62.66
N GLU A 419 -60.80 116.60 62.09
CA GLU A 419 -62.10 117.28 62.03
C GLU A 419 -62.73 117.45 63.44
N ASN A 420 -62.62 116.43 64.31
CA ASN A 420 -63.09 116.52 65.69
C ASN A 420 -62.29 117.52 66.54
N GLU A 421 -60.95 117.54 66.47
CA GLU A 421 -60.16 118.53 67.22
C GLU A 421 -60.41 119.97 66.72
N ALA A 422 -60.58 120.17 65.40
CA ALA A 422 -60.98 121.47 64.87
C ALA A 422 -62.35 121.93 65.40
N LEU A 423 -63.36 121.05 65.40
CA LEU A 423 -64.68 121.33 65.96
C LEU A 423 -64.62 121.58 67.48
N LYS A 424 -63.75 120.88 68.19
CA LYS A 424 -63.54 121.00 69.65
C LYS A 424 -62.91 122.35 70.02
N SER A 425 -61.86 122.79 69.34
CA SER A 425 -61.30 124.15 69.53
C SER A 425 -62.32 125.24 69.17
N GLN A 426 -63.12 125.03 68.11
CA GLN A 426 -64.20 125.96 67.76
C GLN A 426 -65.30 126.02 68.84
N ARG A 427 -65.60 124.88 69.50
CA ARG A 427 -66.50 124.79 70.66
C ARG A 427 -65.94 125.52 71.88
N GLU A 428 -64.64 125.43 72.11
CA GLU A 428 -63.95 126.05 73.24
C GLU A 428 -63.94 127.59 73.12
N VAL A 429 -63.80 128.15 71.92
CA VAL A 429 -63.98 129.59 71.67
C VAL A 429 -65.41 130.03 72.01
N VAL A 430 -66.42 129.33 71.48
CA VAL A 430 -67.84 129.66 71.72
C VAL A 430 -68.22 129.51 73.20
N GLN A 431 -67.64 128.55 73.92
CA GLN A 431 -67.85 128.40 75.36
C GLN A 431 -67.28 129.60 76.14
N ASN A 432 -66.06 130.06 75.82
CA ASN A 432 -65.47 131.24 76.46
C ASN A 432 -66.27 132.52 76.18
N GLU A 433 -66.77 132.70 74.95
CA GLU A 433 -67.67 133.83 74.60
C GLU A 433 -69.00 133.76 75.39
N LEU A 434 -69.56 132.56 75.56
CA LEU A 434 -70.79 132.33 76.33
C LEU A 434 -70.60 132.61 77.82
N ASP A 435 -69.47 132.20 78.42
CA ASP A 435 -69.18 132.41 79.83
C ASP A 435 -68.85 133.89 80.13
N GLU A 436 -68.20 134.59 79.20
CA GLU A 436 -68.02 136.04 79.31
C GLU A 436 -69.38 136.79 79.21
N PHE A 437 -70.29 136.32 78.35
CA PHE A 437 -71.64 136.86 78.23
C PHE A 437 -72.48 136.60 79.49
N GLN A 438 -72.41 135.39 80.06
CA GLN A 438 -73.07 135.05 81.33
C GLN A 438 -72.53 135.90 82.50
N SER A 439 -71.21 136.11 82.57
CA SER A 439 -70.59 136.99 83.57
C SER A 439 -71.10 138.43 83.47
N LYS A 440 -71.18 138.98 82.25
CA LYS A 440 -71.77 140.30 81.98
C LYS A 440 -73.26 140.36 82.33
N GLN A 441 -74.03 139.30 82.05
CA GLN A 441 -75.43 139.19 82.42
C GLN A 441 -75.64 139.16 83.94
N GLN A 442 -74.81 138.41 84.67
CA GLN A 442 -74.88 138.29 86.13
C GLN A 442 -74.51 139.60 86.83
N ALA A 443 -73.54 140.34 86.29
CA ALA A 443 -73.23 141.71 86.73
C ALA A 443 -74.44 142.65 86.51
N MET A 444 -75.10 142.58 85.35
CA MET A 444 -76.30 143.38 85.05
C MET A 444 -77.49 143.06 85.97
N ILE A 445 -77.73 141.78 86.29
CA ILE A 445 -78.74 141.35 87.26
C ILE A 445 -78.44 141.91 88.65
N THR A 446 -77.18 141.81 89.10
CA THR A 446 -76.73 142.34 90.39
C THR A 446 -76.93 143.86 90.49
N LEU A 447 -76.57 144.59 89.43
CA LEU A 447 -76.80 146.04 89.34
C LEU A 447 -78.30 146.38 89.36
N THR A 448 -79.13 145.63 88.63
CA THR A 448 -80.60 145.80 88.60
C THR A 448 -81.23 145.60 89.98
N ASN A 449 -80.81 144.56 90.71
CA ASN A 449 -81.27 144.30 92.07
C ASN A 449 -80.91 145.44 93.03
N SER A 450 -79.69 145.98 92.95
CA SER A 450 -79.28 147.16 93.74
C SER A 450 -80.13 148.39 93.42
N PHE A 451 -80.52 148.57 92.15
CA PHE A 451 -81.34 149.69 91.70
C PHE A 451 -82.78 149.59 92.25
N ASP A 452 -83.37 148.39 92.26
CA ASP A 452 -84.70 148.16 92.82
C ASP A 452 -84.73 148.20 94.36
N GLU A 453 -83.62 147.91 95.06
CA GLU A 453 -83.49 148.20 96.50
C GLU A 453 -83.45 149.70 96.81
N ILE A 454 -82.66 150.47 96.05
CA ILE A 454 -82.62 151.94 96.16
C ILE A 454 -84.01 152.53 95.90
N LYS A 455 -84.69 152.05 94.86
CA LYS A 455 -86.07 152.43 94.49
C LYS A 455 -87.07 152.09 95.61
N LYS A 456 -86.96 150.90 96.25
CA LYS A 456 -87.77 150.53 97.43
C LYS A 456 -87.49 151.45 98.64
N ARG A 457 -86.24 151.89 98.86
CA ARG A 457 -85.90 152.90 99.89
C ARG A 457 -86.50 154.27 99.56
N CYS A 458 -86.40 154.76 98.33
CA CYS A 458 -87.05 156.01 97.89
C CYS A 458 -88.58 155.98 98.07
N VAL A 459 -89.25 154.88 97.68
CA VAL A 459 -90.72 154.75 97.83
C VAL A 459 -91.15 154.74 99.31
N LYS A 460 -90.36 154.16 100.22
CA LYS A 460 -90.61 154.28 101.67
C LYS A 460 -90.46 155.72 102.14
N HIS A 461 -89.39 156.41 101.76
CA HIS A 461 -89.13 157.79 102.19
C HIS A 461 -90.20 158.76 101.67
N GLN A 462 -90.62 158.61 100.42
CA GLN A 462 -91.67 159.43 99.79
C GLN A 462 -93.06 159.18 100.42
N LYS A 463 -93.37 157.97 100.89
CA LYS A 463 -94.61 157.71 101.65
C LYS A 463 -94.61 158.35 103.04
N SER A 464 -93.49 158.33 103.77
CA SER A 464 -93.38 159.11 105.02
C SER A 464 -93.52 160.61 104.80
N GLU A 465 -92.96 161.13 103.70
CA GLU A 465 -93.05 162.56 103.37
C GLU A 465 -94.48 163.00 103.01
N ILE A 466 -95.25 162.15 102.32
CA ILE A 466 -96.64 162.44 101.92
C ILE A 466 -97.60 162.47 103.12
N GLU A 467 -97.44 161.58 104.10
CA GLU A 467 -98.35 161.56 105.26
C GLU A 467 -98.03 162.72 106.24
N VAL A 468 -96.76 163.10 106.39
CA VAL A 468 -96.38 164.35 107.09
C VAL A 468 -96.96 165.57 106.35
N LYS A 469 -96.95 165.59 105.01
CA LYS A 469 -97.59 166.66 104.22
C LYS A 469 -99.11 166.66 104.36
N ARG A 470 -99.79 165.51 104.58
CA ARG A 470 -101.22 165.47 104.90
C ARG A 470 -101.53 166.09 106.27
N GLN A 471 -100.76 165.74 107.30
CA GLN A 471 -100.89 166.37 108.62
C GLN A 471 -100.65 167.89 108.54
N LEU A 472 -99.67 168.33 107.75
CA LEU A 472 -99.39 169.74 107.50
C LEU A 472 -100.52 170.47 106.74
N VAL A 473 -101.19 169.80 105.80
CA VAL A 473 -102.34 170.36 105.05
C VAL A 473 -103.60 170.43 105.92
N ALA A 474 -103.87 169.44 106.77
CA ALA A 474 -104.96 169.48 107.74
C ALA A 474 -104.75 170.60 108.78
N HIS A 475 -103.52 170.78 109.26
CA HIS A 475 -103.18 171.95 110.09
C HIS A 475 -103.39 173.28 109.34
N LYS A 476 -103.24 173.30 108.01
CA LYS A 476 -103.41 174.50 107.19
C LYS A 476 -104.87 174.89 106.99
N SER A 477 -105.79 173.93 106.81
CA SER A 477 -107.23 174.22 106.81
C SER A 477 -107.68 174.65 108.19
N PHE A 478 -107.28 173.94 109.25
CA PHE A 478 -107.59 174.30 110.64
C PHE A 478 -107.16 175.73 111.00
N ILE A 479 -105.96 176.17 110.57
CA ILE A 479 -105.50 177.56 110.72
C ILE A 479 -106.33 178.55 109.89
N SER A 480 -106.79 178.17 108.69
CA SER A 480 -107.66 179.00 107.86
C SER A 480 -109.06 179.16 108.45
N ASP A 481 -109.59 178.11 109.07
CA ASP A 481 -110.92 178.13 109.71
C ASP A 481 -110.88 178.92 111.03
N LEU A 482 -109.80 178.81 111.81
CA LEU A 482 -109.49 179.71 112.94
C LEU A 482 -109.31 181.19 112.52
N GLN A 483 -108.90 181.45 111.26
CA GLN A 483 -108.85 182.82 110.71
C GLN A 483 -110.24 183.32 110.30
N ASN A 484 -111.15 182.44 109.85
CA ASN A 484 -112.55 182.77 109.59
C ASN A 484 -113.34 182.99 110.89
N GLU A 485 -113.13 182.14 111.90
CA GLU A 485 -113.66 182.31 113.26
C GLU A 485 -113.33 183.72 113.78
N LYS A 486 -112.06 184.14 113.64
CA LYS A 486 -111.63 185.49 114.01
C LYS A 486 -112.39 186.60 113.26
N GLN A 487 -112.61 186.47 111.95
CA GLN A 487 -113.24 187.52 111.16
C GLN A 487 -114.75 187.63 111.39
N GLU A 488 -115.48 186.50 111.42
CA GLU A 488 -116.93 186.52 111.69
C GLU A 488 -117.24 186.96 113.14
N LEU A 489 -116.39 186.60 114.11
CA LEU A 489 -116.51 187.11 115.48
C LEU A 489 -116.21 188.61 115.58
N ILE A 490 -115.26 189.15 114.80
CA ILE A 490 -115.04 190.60 114.72
C ILE A 490 -116.28 191.33 114.18
N GLU A 491 -116.91 190.79 113.13
CA GLU A 491 -118.11 191.41 112.54
C GLU A 491 -119.35 191.27 113.43
N ARG A 492 -119.55 190.13 114.13
CA ARG A 492 -120.59 190.02 115.18
C ARG A 492 -120.33 190.92 116.38
N LEU A 493 -119.08 191.03 116.85
CA LEU A 493 -118.73 191.96 117.93
C LEU A 493 -118.89 193.42 117.50
N ALA A 494 -118.63 193.77 116.24
CA ALA A 494 -118.92 195.10 115.71
C ALA A 494 -120.43 195.40 115.68
N HIS A 495 -121.25 194.44 115.23
CA HIS A 495 -122.71 194.58 115.23
C HIS A 495 -123.26 194.73 116.65
N GLY A 496 -122.87 193.82 117.55
CA GLY A 496 -123.24 193.86 118.97
C GLY A 496 -122.75 195.13 119.67
N ALA A 497 -121.57 195.65 119.31
CA ALA A 497 -121.05 196.90 119.87
C ALA A 497 -121.81 198.16 119.40
N GLU A 498 -122.41 198.18 118.21
CA GLU A 498 -123.21 199.33 117.77
C GLU A 498 -124.65 199.30 118.29
N GLU A 499 -125.22 198.10 118.49
CA GLU A 499 -126.43 197.92 119.31
C GLU A 499 -126.17 198.30 120.77
N TYR A 500 -125.04 197.88 121.35
CA TYR A 500 -124.66 198.32 122.70
C TYR A 500 -124.38 199.82 122.77
N LYS A 501 -123.81 200.46 121.75
CA LYS A 501 -123.69 201.93 121.73
C LYS A 501 -125.06 202.61 121.65
N THR A 502 -126.05 202.05 120.95
CA THR A 502 -127.38 202.66 120.86
C THR A 502 -128.25 202.45 122.10
N LEU A 503 -128.09 201.34 122.85
CA LEU A 503 -128.75 201.18 124.16
C LEU A 503 -127.94 201.75 125.33
N PHE A 504 -126.61 201.68 125.35
CA PHE A 504 -125.80 202.34 126.38
C PHE A 504 -125.90 203.87 126.27
N ARG A 505 -126.17 204.46 125.09
CA ARG A 505 -126.58 205.88 125.01
C ARG A 505 -127.90 206.17 125.74
N LYS A 506 -128.76 205.18 125.98
CA LYS A 506 -129.96 205.30 126.85
C LYS A 506 -129.62 205.04 128.33
N CYS A 507 -128.72 204.09 128.64
CA CYS A 507 -128.37 203.73 130.03
C CYS A 507 -127.31 204.64 130.67
N ALA A 508 -126.41 205.25 129.90
CA ALA A 508 -125.43 206.23 130.37
C ALA A 508 -126.09 207.53 130.90
N MET A 509 -127.35 207.78 130.54
CA MET A 509 -128.18 208.82 131.15
C MET A 509 -128.64 208.48 132.58
N LEU A 510 -128.32 207.29 133.11
CA LEU A 510 -128.79 206.81 134.41
C LEU A 510 -127.66 206.48 135.40
N GLU A 511 -126.61 205.75 134.99
CA GLU A 511 -125.87 204.93 135.95
C GLU A 511 -124.76 205.64 136.78
N GLN A 512 -124.20 206.77 136.34
CA GLN A 512 -122.93 207.31 136.90
C GLN A 512 -122.96 207.82 138.37
N LYS A 513 -124.06 207.66 139.14
CA LYS A 513 -124.17 208.25 140.49
C LYS A 513 -124.61 207.37 141.67
N LEU A 514 -125.12 206.15 141.50
CA LEU A 514 -125.53 205.30 142.65
C LEU A 514 -125.36 203.78 142.42
N GLY A 515 -124.21 203.24 142.83
CA GLY A 515 -124.00 201.92 143.47
C GLY A 515 -124.22 200.59 142.70
N GLY A 516 -123.38 199.58 143.01
CA GLY A 516 -123.84 198.18 143.17
C GLY A 516 -123.16 197.01 142.39
N ILE A 517 -122.73 195.97 143.15
CA ILE A 517 -123.19 194.55 143.08
C ILE A 517 -122.68 193.55 141.97
N SER A 518 -121.96 192.49 142.44
CA SER A 518 -121.93 191.01 142.13
C SER A 518 -121.59 190.32 140.76
N SER A 519 -121.04 189.07 140.83
CA SER A 519 -120.73 188.03 139.77
C SER A 519 -120.02 186.78 140.42
N LEU A 520 -119.73 185.56 139.88
CA LEU A 520 -120.03 184.69 138.69
C LEU A 520 -119.61 183.18 138.95
N GLU A 521 -119.81 182.20 138.03
CA GLU A 521 -119.66 180.71 138.24
C GLU A 521 -118.99 179.84 137.08
N GLU A 522 -118.51 178.59 137.40
CA GLU A 522 -118.07 177.40 136.56
C GLU A 522 -116.74 177.40 135.69
N ILE A 523 -116.15 176.34 135.05
CA ILE A 523 -116.57 174.98 134.54
C ILE A 523 -115.45 173.83 134.52
N VAL A 524 -115.45 172.82 133.61
CA VAL A 524 -115.05 171.37 133.82
C VAL A 524 -114.12 170.60 132.77
N GLN A 525 -113.23 169.67 133.25
CA GLN A 525 -112.59 168.38 132.75
C GLN A 525 -111.51 168.13 131.60
N SER A 526 -110.31 167.60 131.99
CA SER A 526 -109.55 166.35 131.57
C SER A 526 -108.95 166.06 130.13
N PRO A 527 -108.08 165.03 129.87
CA PRO A 527 -106.82 164.53 130.50
C PRO A 527 -105.64 164.13 129.52
N THR A 528 -104.43 163.73 129.99
CA THR A 528 -103.17 163.32 129.25
C THR A 528 -102.19 162.48 130.15
N PRO A 529 -100.85 162.22 129.92
CA PRO A 529 -99.96 161.77 128.78
C PRO A 529 -98.93 160.60 129.15
N VAL A 530 -97.78 160.46 128.41
CA VAL A 530 -96.41 159.86 128.76
C VAL A 530 -95.89 158.64 127.90
N THR A 531 -94.59 158.26 127.97
CA THR A 531 -93.69 157.90 126.80
C THR A 531 -92.57 156.81 127.01
N THR A 532 -92.21 156.00 125.98
CA THR A 532 -90.93 155.18 125.74
C THR A 532 -90.56 153.99 126.69
N PRO A 533 -89.59 153.05 126.42
CA PRO A 533 -88.73 152.66 125.23
C PRO A 533 -88.58 151.10 124.88
N MET A 534 -87.67 150.70 123.92
CA MET A 534 -87.15 149.31 123.49
C MET A 534 -87.93 148.52 122.35
N THR A 535 -87.56 147.37 121.71
CA THR A 535 -86.66 146.16 121.95
C THR A 535 -86.03 145.47 120.65
N GLU A 536 -85.52 144.21 120.74
CA GLU A 536 -84.57 143.36 119.88
C GLU A 536 -85.19 142.00 119.32
N GLU A 537 -84.65 140.97 118.59
CA GLU A 537 -83.60 140.59 117.52
C GLU A 537 -84.01 139.16 116.89
N GLU A 538 -83.31 138.12 116.31
CA GLU A 538 -81.91 137.58 116.05
C GLU A 538 -81.86 136.37 114.98
N GLU A 539 -80.90 135.39 114.98
CA GLU A 539 -80.71 134.07 114.23
C GLU A 539 -80.05 133.99 112.77
N LYS A 540 -79.56 132.89 112.08
CA LYS A 540 -79.51 131.37 112.25
C LYS A 540 -78.30 130.49 111.67
N GLU A 541 -78.44 129.60 110.63
CA GLU A 541 -77.68 128.28 110.43
C GLU A 541 -77.20 127.81 108.96
N GLN A 542 -76.16 126.92 108.84
CA GLN A 542 -75.78 125.82 107.81
C GLN A 542 -74.93 125.90 106.44
N GLN A 543 -73.85 125.04 106.32
CA GLN A 543 -73.34 124.01 105.30
C GLN A 543 -72.48 124.12 103.93
N GLN A 544 -71.44 123.21 103.77
CA GLN A 544 -70.83 122.39 102.60
C GLN A 544 -69.51 122.67 101.70
N GLN A 545 -69.06 121.76 100.73
CA GLN A 545 -67.62 121.32 100.39
C GLN A 545 -67.13 121.01 98.86
N GLN A 546 -65.78 120.82 98.55
CA GLN A 546 -65.02 119.77 97.68
C GLN A 546 -63.81 120.09 96.64
N PRO A 547 -62.81 119.15 96.36
CA PRO A 547 -61.69 119.12 95.30
C PRO A 547 -61.23 117.73 94.62
N VAL A 548 -60.19 117.57 93.70
CA VAL A 548 -59.68 116.26 93.01
C VAL A 548 -58.21 116.18 92.36
N THR A 549 -57.54 114.99 92.03
CA THR A 549 -56.32 114.73 91.08
C THR A 549 -55.69 113.25 90.93
N GLY A 550 -54.80 112.87 89.94
CA GLY A 550 -53.86 111.62 89.93
C GLY A 550 -53.39 110.81 88.61
N ALA A 551 -52.47 109.75 88.65
CA ALA A 551 -51.86 108.83 87.56
C ALA A 551 -50.88 107.63 88.09
N VAL A 552 -50.14 106.57 87.51
CA VAL A 552 -49.94 105.52 86.35
C VAL A 552 -48.73 104.48 86.68
N SER A 553 -48.12 103.40 86.04
CA SER A 553 -48.14 102.39 84.85
C SER A 553 -47.04 101.17 84.88
N ASP A 554 -46.92 100.21 83.86
CA ASP A 554 -45.74 99.32 83.30
C ASP A 554 -45.29 97.86 83.89
N GLU A 555 -44.52 96.79 83.36
CA GLU A 555 -43.86 96.15 82.08
C GLU A 555 -43.17 94.65 82.19
N GLN A 556 -42.68 93.91 81.10
CA GLN A 556 -41.58 92.79 80.87
C GLN A 556 -41.68 91.16 80.73
N GLU A 557 -40.66 90.42 80.11
CA GLU A 557 -40.52 88.90 79.73
C GLU A 557 -39.02 88.27 79.56
N LYS A 558 -38.42 87.11 79.02
CA LYS A 558 -38.60 85.80 78.17
C LYS A 558 -37.29 84.83 78.00
N PHE A 559 -37.26 83.45 77.69
CA PHE A 559 -36.18 82.54 76.96
C PHE A 559 -36.20 80.90 77.05
N VAL A 560 -35.40 80.01 76.30
CA VAL A 560 -35.41 78.44 76.26
C VAL A 560 -34.11 77.39 76.19
N PRO A 561 -33.70 76.53 75.14
CA PRO A 561 -33.39 74.99 75.19
C PRO A 561 -32.08 74.23 74.57
N THR A 562 -31.93 72.82 74.53
CA THR A 562 -30.65 71.94 74.25
C THR A 562 -30.73 70.45 73.58
N LEU A 563 -29.64 69.55 73.47
CA LEU A 563 -29.40 68.20 72.69
C LEU A 563 -28.67 66.96 73.46
N CYS A 564 -28.10 65.73 73.05
CA CYS A 564 -27.57 64.89 71.86
C CYS A 564 -27.32 63.27 72.05
N ASN A 565 -26.39 62.49 71.35
CA ASN A 565 -26.29 60.94 71.11
C ASN A 565 -24.83 60.20 71.17
N THR A 566 -24.32 58.92 70.83
CA THR A 566 -24.58 57.55 70.09
C THR A 566 -23.55 56.31 70.38
N ALA A 567 -23.52 55.07 69.73
CA ALA A 567 -22.61 53.79 69.93
C ALA A 567 -22.47 52.73 68.69
N VAL A 568 -21.90 51.45 68.51
CA VAL A 568 -21.26 50.21 69.21
C VAL A 568 -20.55 49.05 68.26
N ASN A 569 -20.05 47.81 68.67
CA ASN A 569 -19.23 46.70 67.95
C ASN A 569 -19.48 45.14 68.39
N GLN A 570 -18.89 43.90 68.07
CA GLN A 570 -17.79 43.15 67.26
C GLN A 570 -17.98 41.53 67.04
N THR A 571 -16.96 40.60 66.82
CA THR A 571 -16.99 39.20 66.14
C THR A 571 -16.00 37.96 66.58
N GLU A 572 -15.59 36.95 65.70
CA GLU A 572 -14.52 35.80 65.72
C GLU A 572 -14.92 34.23 65.91
N GLU A 573 -14.26 32.99 65.74
CA GLU A 573 -12.91 32.27 65.47
C GLU A 573 -12.90 30.64 65.20
N ASN A 574 -11.78 29.87 64.85
CA ASN A 574 -11.31 28.39 65.15
C ASN A 574 -11.04 27.12 64.13
N ASN A 575 -10.52 25.92 64.64
CA ASN A 575 -9.54 24.83 64.14
C ASN A 575 -9.88 23.40 63.49
N GLN A 576 -8.81 22.67 63.00
CA GLN A 576 -8.40 21.19 63.13
C GLN A 576 -8.51 20.04 62.03
N SER A 577 -7.36 19.32 61.80
CA SER A 577 -7.12 17.83 61.62
C SER A 577 -7.08 17.01 60.28
N LEU A 578 -5.95 16.29 60.07
CA LEU A 578 -5.68 14.92 59.48
C LEU A 578 -5.55 14.58 57.94
N SER A 579 -4.36 14.04 57.60
CA SER A 579 -3.93 13.08 56.55
C SER A 579 -4.04 13.37 55.02
N GLY A 580 -2.95 13.05 54.30
CA GLY A 580 -2.86 13.00 52.83
C GLY A 580 -1.43 12.64 52.37
N SER A 581 -1.26 11.63 51.51
CA SER A 581 0.05 11.06 51.12
C SER A 581 0.62 11.65 49.82
N VAL A 582 1.93 11.91 49.79
CA VAL A 582 2.70 12.02 48.53
C VAL A 582 3.30 10.64 48.25
N SER A 583 2.98 10.04 47.11
CA SER A 583 3.43 8.70 46.71
C SER A 583 4.64 8.73 45.80
N ASP A 584 5.52 7.76 45.98
CA ASP A 584 6.81 7.61 45.31
C ASP A 584 6.70 7.48 43.78
N VAL A 585 7.76 7.91 43.09
CA VAL A 585 8.05 7.52 41.70
C VAL A 585 9.28 6.63 41.73
N ASP A 586 9.10 5.38 42.16
CA ASP A 586 10.14 4.35 42.23
C ASP A 586 10.54 3.87 40.83
N GLY A 587 11.22 4.75 40.09
CA GLY A 587 11.86 4.46 38.80
C GLY A 587 13.13 3.65 39.00
N GLU A 588 13.00 2.40 39.45
CA GLU A 588 14.14 1.54 39.79
C GLU A 588 15.04 1.28 38.56
N ILE A 589 16.14 2.02 38.46
CA ILE A 589 17.12 1.88 37.37
C ILE A 589 17.86 0.54 37.55
N ARG A 590 17.41 -0.48 36.81
CA ARG A 590 17.99 -1.84 36.80
C ARG A 590 19.12 -2.03 35.78
N VAL A 591 19.33 -1.08 34.89
CA VAL A 591 20.34 -1.16 33.82
C VAL A 591 21.00 0.21 33.63
N CYS A 592 22.32 0.27 33.52
CA CYS A 592 23.03 1.48 33.14
C CYS A 592 22.70 1.85 31.67
N PRO A 593 22.18 3.06 31.38
CA PRO A 593 21.77 3.43 30.02
C PRO A 593 22.96 3.64 29.06
N MET A 594 24.17 3.83 29.57
CA MET A 594 25.38 4.13 28.77
C MET A 594 26.13 2.88 28.29
N CYS A 595 26.10 1.80 29.06
CA CYS A 595 26.83 0.55 28.75
C CYS A 595 25.95 -0.71 28.76
N TYR A 596 24.65 -0.58 29.04
CA TYR A 596 23.66 -1.66 29.16
C TYR A 596 23.99 -2.73 30.21
N TRP A 597 24.90 -2.45 31.15
CA TRP A 597 25.19 -3.34 32.27
C TRP A 597 24.02 -3.38 33.27
N GLN A 598 23.60 -4.59 33.66
CA GLN A 598 22.55 -4.78 34.67
C GLN A 598 23.13 -4.60 36.08
N PHE A 599 22.47 -3.74 36.86
CA PHE A 599 22.84 -3.51 38.25
C PHE A 599 22.34 -4.65 39.14
N PRO A 600 23.13 -5.11 40.12
CA PRO A 600 22.64 -5.99 41.18
C PRO A 600 21.45 -5.39 41.93
N ALA A 601 20.50 -6.24 42.34
CA ALA A 601 19.26 -5.81 42.97
C ALA A 601 19.48 -5.12 44.33
N ASP A 602 20.54 -5.52 45.05
CA ASP A 602 21.01 -4.98 46.31
C ASP A 602 21.90 -3.72 46.17
N MET A 603 22.27 -3.33 44.94
CA MET A 603 23.14 -2.18 44.71
C MET A 603 22.43 -0.86 45.03
N VAL A 604 22.97 -0.13 46.01
CA VAL A 604 22.42 1.12 46.54
C VAL A 604 22.33 2.21 45.47
N VAL A 605 21.29 3.05 45.52
CA VAL A 605 20.96 4.07 44.48
C VAL A 605 22.13 5.03 44.20
N ASN A 606 22.91 5.42 45.20
CA ASN A 606 24.08 6.29 44.99
C ASN A 606 25.17 5.61 44.15
N ALA A 607 25.47 4.33 44.39
CA ALA A 607 26.46 3.60 43.61
C ALA A 607 26.00 3.36 42.16
N LYS A 608 24.67 3.25 41.93
CA LYS A 608 24.09 3.22 40.58
C LYS A 608 24.30 4.55 39.85
N HIS A 609 24.18 5.69 40.55
CA HIS A 609 24.48 7.02 39.98
C HIS A 609 25.97 7.22 39.73
N GLU A 610 26.84 6.90 40.69
CA GLU A 610 28.29 7.03 40.58
C GLU A 610 28.86 6.23 39.39
N HIS A 611 28.33 5.03 39.13
CA HIS A 611 28.64 4.26 37.92
C HIS A 611 28.19 4.98 36.63
N ILE A 612 27.00 5.58 36.61
CA ILE A 612 26.49 6.32 35.44
C ILE A 612 27.35 7.58 35.20
N GLU A 613 27.70 8.32 36.24
CA GLU A 613 28.57 9.51 36.15
C GLU A 613 29.98 9.17 35.67
N SER A 614 30.51 7.98 36.00
CA SER A 614 31.82 7.55 35.51
C SER A 614 31.91 7.46 33.98
N HIS A 615 30.78 7.23 33.28
CA HIS A 615 30.71 7.26 31.81
C HIS A 615 30.77 8.67 31.20
N PHE A 616 30.70 9.74 32.01
CA PHE A 616 30.82 11.13 31.56
C PHE A 616 32.13 11.80 32.00
N GLN A 617 33.03 11.06 32.67
CA GLN A 617 34.31 11.55 33.20
C GLN A 617 35.55 10.84 32.60
N GLY A 618 35.37 10.07 31.52
CA GLY A 618 36.43 9.32 30.82
C GLY A 618 36.65 9.78 29.37
#